data_AF-A0A1L9Q102-F1
#
_entry.id   AF-A0A1L9Q102-F1
#
_cell.length_a   1.000
_cell.length_b   1.000
_cell.length_c   1.000
_cell.angle_alpha   90.00
_cell.angle_beta   90.00
_cell.angle_gamma   90.00
#
_symmetry.space_group_name_H-M   'P 1'
#
loop_
_entity.id
_entity.type
_entity.pdbx_description
1 polymer ?
#
loop_
_entity_poly.entity_id
_entity_poly.type
_entity_poly.pdbx_seq_one_letter_code
_entity_poly.pdbx_strand_id
1 'polypeptide(L)'
;MPSPQAPAPSQPLSIRLLYGSALGVQSLDCFAFYTVSPLLFPVQSDFAHPATRFFLRQNATLLLPFILNCWFLRDYHIRHTRVGRVVGKTFALFHASALAMYSWSRWVGGEYAVEPFWLIAGLHGGWALWAIWGLVSA
;
A
#
# COMPACT_ATOMS: atom_id res chain seq x y z
N MET A 1 40.77 -14.15 -14.75
CA MET A 1 39.97 -14.26 -13.50
C MET A 1 38.98 -13.10 -13.50
N PRO A 2 37.67 -13.32 -13.33
CA PRO A 2 36.74 -12.20 -13.18
C PRO A 2 37.09 -11.42 -11.90
N SER A 3 37.15 -10.09 -11.99
CA SER A 3 37.34 -9.22 -10.83
C SER A 3 36.23 -9.44 -9.79
N PRO A 4 36.51 -9.31 -8.49
CA PRO A 4 35.46 -9.32 -7.47
C PRO A 4 34.43 -8.25 -7.80
N GLN A 5 33.17 -8.65 -8.04
CA GLN A 5 32.10 -7.68 -8.16
C GLN A 5 31.94 -7.02 -6.80
N ALA A 6 31.95 -5.68 -6.79
CA ALA A 6 31.61 -4.93 -5.59
C ALA A 6 30.24 -5.40 -5.09
N PRO A 7 30.07 -5.58 -3.76
CA PRO A 7 28.79 -6.02 -3.22
C PRO A 7 27.70 -5.05 -3.66
N ALA A 8 26.57 -5.59 -4.13
CA ALA A 8 25.42 -4.78 -4.51
C ALA A 8 25.00 -3.92 -3.31
N PRO A 9 24.70 -2.63 -3.50
CA PRO A 9 24.31 -1.75 -2.41
C PRO A 9 23.07 -2.32 -1.72
N SER A 10 23.12 -2.44 -0.39
CA SER A 10 22.01 -2.96 0.41
C SER A 10 20.88 -1.94 0.52
N GLN A 11 19.63 -2.39 0.50
CA GLN A 11 18.48 -1.51 0.71
C GLN A 11 18.59 -0.78 2.08
N PRO A 12 18.39 0.55 2.12
CA PRO A 12 18.31 1.30 3.37
C PRO A 12 17.20 0.80 4.29
N LEU A 13 17.46 0.80 5.61
CA LEU A 13 16.51 0.33 6.62
C LEU A 13 15.18 1.08 6.54
N SER A 14 15.20 2.40 6.27
CA SER A 14 13.99 3.21 6.13
C SER A 14 13.05 2.67 5.04
N ILE A 15 13.59 2.21 3.90
CA ILE A 15 12.78 1.65 2.81
C ILE A 15 12.26 0.25 3.16
N ARG A 16 13.01 -0.53 3.94
CA ARG A 16 12.51 -1.81 4.46
C ARG A 16 11.35 -1.58 5.44
N LEU A 17 11.47 -0.57 6.31
CA LEU A 17 10.40 -0.17 7.23
C LEU A 17 9.17 0.38 6.51
N LEU A 18 9.36 1.13 5.42
CA LEU A 18 8.28 1.58 4.53
C LEU A 18 7.43 0.39 4.08
N TYR A 19 8.03 -0.60 3.43
CA TYR A 19 7.30 -1.78 2.95
C TYR A 19 6.69 -2.59 4.10
N GLY A 20 7.35 -2.63 5.27
CA GLY A 20 6.85 -3.36 6.44
C GLY A 20 5.64 -2.73 7.09
N SER A 21 5.65 -1.40 7.20
CA SER A 21 4.50 -0.65 7.72
C SER A 21 3.28 -0.81 6.79
N ALA A 22 3.48 -0.75 5.48
CA ALA A 22 2.42 -1.00 4.50
C ALA A 22 1.88 -2.43 4.58
N LEU A 23 2.76 -3.42 4.74
CA LEU A 23 2.34 -4.82 4.94
C LEU A 23 1.49 -4.99 6.19
N GLY A 24 1.92 -4.44 7.33
CA GLY A 24 1.19 -4.57 8.60
C GLY A 24 -0.22 -4.01 8.51
N VAL A 25 -0.35 -2.77 8.03
CA VAL A 25 -1.65 -2.09 7.91
C VAL A 25 -2.54 -2.78 6.88
N GLN A 26 -2.03 -3.07 5.68
CA GLN A 26 -2.90 -3.62 4.63
C GLN A 26 -3.23 -5.09 4.81
N SER A 27 -2.44 -5.84 5.58
CA SER A 27 -2.84 -7.20 6.00
C SER A 27 -4.06 -7.15 6.91
N LEU A 28 -4.14 -6.15 7.80
CA LEU A 28 -5.31 -5.91 8.64
C LEU A 28 -6.53 -5.50 7.80
N ASP A 29 -6.35 -4.58 6.85
CA ASP A 29 -7.43 -4.17 5.94
C ASP A 29 -7.96 -5.36 5.13
N CYS A 30 -7.06 -6.18 4.56
CA CYS A 30 -7.44 -7.36 3.81
C CYS A 30 -8.20 -8.36 4.69
N PHE A 31 -7.75 -8.61 5.91
CA PHE A 31 -8.47 -9.45 6.86
C PHE A 31 -9.88 -8.90 7.13
N ALA A 32 -9.99 -7.61 7.39
CA ALA A 32 -11.26 -6.94 7.65
C ALA A 32 -12.22 -7.07 6.45
N PHE A 33 -11.73 -6.87 5.22
CA PHE A 33 -12.53 -6.96 4.00
C PHE A 33 -12.92 -8.40 3.61
N TYR A 34 -12.03 -9.38 3.83
CA TYR A 34 -12.37 -10.78 3.59
C TYR A 34 -13.48 -11.27 4.51
N THR A 35 -13.34 -10.95 5.80
CA THR A 35 -14.23 -11.44 6.85
C THR A 35 -15.47 -10.58 7.04
N VAL A 36 -15.47 -9.35 6.51
CA VAL A 36 -16.46 -8.32 6.84
C VAL A 36 -16.64 -8.26 8.36
N SER A 37 -15.51 -8.24 9.08
CA SER A 37 -15.47 -8.51 10.51
C SER A 37 -16.43 -7.60 11.27
N PRO A 38 -17.42 -8.14 12.02
CA PRO A 38 -18.35 -7.32 12.78
C PRO A 38 -17.66 -6.57 13.94
N LEU A 39 -16.45 -6.98 14.31
CA LEU A 39 -15.61 -6.28 15.29
C LEU A 39 -15.08 -4.94 14.74
N LEU A 40 -14.78 -4.89 13.44
CA LEU A 40 -14.22 -3.70 12.77
C LEU A 40 -15.28 -2.92 12.00
N PHE A 41 -16.35 -3.59 11.59
CA PHE A 41 -17.51 -3.04 10.89
C PHE A 41 -18.79 -3.36 11.67
N PRO A 42 -19.09 -2.61 12.74
CA PRO A 42 -20.25 -2.91 13.60
C PRO A 42 -21.60 -2.70 12.88
N VAL A 43 -21.63 -1.83 11.86
CA VAL A 43 -22.81 -1.56 11.05
C VAL A 43 -22.81 -2.45 9.80
N GLN A 44 -23.43 -3.63 9.91
CA GLN A 44 -23.41 -4.64 8.84
C GLN A 44 -24.39 -4.34 7.68
N SER A 45 -25.31 -3.39 7.87
CA SER A 45 -26.26 -2.97 6.82
C SER A 45 -25.57 -2.47 5.56
N ASP A 46 -24.42 -1.84 5.70
CA ASP A 46 -23.65 -1.26 4.58
C ASP A 46 -23.07 -2.36 3.67
N PHE A 47 -22.96 -3.58 4.20
CA PHE A 47 -22.48 -4.78 3.51
C PHE A 47 -23.61 -5.74 3.17
N ALA A 48 -24.88 -5.34 3.33
CA ALA A 48 -26.03 -6.21 3.06
C ALA A 48 -26.12 -6.59 1.57
N HIS A 49 -25.72 -5.69 0.67
CA HIS A 49 -25.78 -5.93 -0.77
C HIS A 49 -24.65 -6.90 -1.24
N PRO A 50 -24.98 -7.98 -1.98
CA PRO A 50 -23.98 -8.95 -2.45
C PRO A 50 -22.86 -8.34 -3.29
N ALA A 51 -23.17 -7.34 -4.12
CA ALA A 51 -22.17 -6.67 -4.95
C ALA A 51 -21.11 -5.94 -4.10
N THR A 52 -21.51 -5.27 -3.01
CA THR A 52 -20.59 -4.58 -2.09
C THR A 52 -19.60 -5.57 -1.48
N ARG A 53 -20.08 -6.72 -1.00
CA ARG A 53 -19.23 -7.79 -0.46
C ARG A 53 -18.28 -8.36 -1.52
N PHE A 54 -18.76 -8.55 -2.75
CA PHE A 54 -17.93 -9.02 -3.85
C PHE A 54 -16.79 -8.04 -4.14
N PHE A 55 -17.09 -6.74 -4.30
CA PHE A 55 -16.06 -5.73 -4.59
C PHE A 55 -15.05 -5.57 -3.45
N LEU A 56 -15.47 -5.63 -2.18
CA LEU A 56 -14.56 -5.58 -1.03
C LEU A 56 -13.61 -6.77 -0.98
N ARG A 57 -14.16 -7.99 -1.12
CA ARG A 57 -13.34 -9.21 -1.14
C ARG A 57 -12.39 -9.21 -2.34
N GLN A 58 -12.87 -8.78 -3.50
CA GLN A 58 -12.03 -8.68 -4.70
C GLN A 58 -10.90 -7.67 -4.52
N ASN A 59 -11.18 -6.52 -3.90
CA ASN A 59 -10.13 -5.56 -3.56
C ASN A 59 -9.07 -6.20 -2.65
N ALA A 60 -9.48 -6.90 -1.59
CA ALA A 60 -8.56 -7.62 -0.71
C ALA A 60 -7.73 -8.70 -1.45
N THR A 61 -8.33 -9.40 -2.41
CA THR A 61 -7.67 -10.40 -3.26
C THR A 61 -6.61 -9.83 -4.17
N LEU A 62 -6.77 -8.58 -4.63
CA LEU A 62 -5.75 -7.92 -5.45
C LEU A 62 -4.69 -7.21 -4.59
N LEU A 63 -5.10 -6.67 -3.45
CA LEU A 63 -4.26 -5.85 -2.59
C LEU A 63 -3.19 -6.65 -1.84
N LEU A 64 -3.58 -7.76 -1.22
CA LEU A 64 -2.66 -8.56 -0.42
C LEU A 64 -1.46 -9.09 -1.23
N PRO A 65 -1.65 -9.69 -2.43
CA PRO A 65 -0.52 -10.13 -3.26
C PRO A 65 0.38 -8.98 -3.69
N PHE A 66 -0.17 -7.80 -3.97
CA PHE A 66 0.62 -6.63 -4.34
C PHE A 66 1.56 -6.21 -3.19
N ILE A 67 1.02 -6.05 -1.98
CA ILE A 67 1.82 -5.63 -0.83
C ILE A 67 2.83 -6.70 -0.40
N LEU A 68 2.46 -7.98 -0.46
CA LEU A 68 3.39 -9.09 -0.25
C LEU A 68 4.54 -9.07 -1.24
N ASN A 69 4.27 -8.79 -2.52
CA ASN A 69 5.33 -8.65 -3.53
C ASN A 69 6.28 -7.50 -3.18
N CYS A 70 5.77 -6.34 -2.78
CA CYS A 70 6.62 -5.24 -2.31
C CYS A 70 7.50 -5.65 -1.12
N TRP A 71 6.93 -6.39 -0.17
CA TRP A 71 7.68 -6.88 0.98
C TRP A 71 8.73 -7.95 0.63
N PHE A 72 8.40 -8.96 -0.18
CA PHE A 72 9.35 -10.00 -0.58
C PHE A 72 10.50 -9.44 -1.41
N LEU A 73 10.26 -8.38 -2.19
CA LEU A 73 11.26 -7.71 -3.00
C LEU A 73 11.96 -6.55 -2.28
N ARG A 74 11.73 -6.36 -0.96
CA ARG A 74 12.25 -5.21 -0.20
C ARG A 74 13.77 -5.12 -0.17
N ASP A 75 14.48 -6.24 -0.28
CA ASP A 75 15.94 -6.27 -0.17
C ASP A 75 16.64 -5.78 -1.45
N TYR A 76 15.90 -5.62 -2.56
CA TYR A 76 16.40 -4.99 -3.79
C TYR A 76 16.47 -3.47 -3.64
N HIS A 77 17.67 -2.89 -3.72
CA HIS A 77 17.87 -1.45 -3.54
C HIS A 77 16.96 -0.62 -4.46
N ILE A 78 16.17 0.27 -3.87
CA ILE A 78 15.08 1.01 -4.54
C ILE A 78 15.59 1.89 -5.67
N ARG A 79 16.77 2.48 -5.53
CA ARG A 79 17.42 3.32 -6.55
C ARG A 79 18.37 2.57 -7.49
N HIS A 80 19.19 1.68 -6.94
CA HIS A 80 20.32 1.10 -7.66
C HIS A 80 20.01 -0.22 -8.38
N THR A 81 18.87 -0.85 -8.11
CA THR A 81 18.46 -2.07 -8.81
C THR A 81 17.28 -1.82 -9.75
N ARG A 82 17.15 -2.62 -10.82
CA ARG A 82 15.98 -2.57 -11.70
C ARG A 82 14.70 -2.99 -10.96
N VAL A 83 14.78 -4.08 -10.20
CA VAL A 83 13.66 -4.63 -9.42
C VAL A 83 13.19 -3.61 -8.38
N GLY A 84 14.11 -3.10 -7.56
CA GLY A 84 13.78 -2.10 -6.53
C GLY A 84 13.16 -0.83 -7.10
N ARG A 85 13.64 -0.34 -8.26
CA ARG A 85 13.05 0.83 -8.92
C ARG A 85 11.62 0.58 -9.40
N VAL A 86 11.36 -0.60 -9.98
CA VAL A 86 10.01 -0.96 -10.45
C VAL A 86 9.08 -1.07 -9.25
N VAL A 87 9.47 -1.82 -8.22
CA VAL A 87 8.69 -1.98 -6.98
C VAL A 87 8.42 -0.62 -6.34
N GLY A 88 9.43 0.22 -6.17
CA GLY A 88 9.30 1.55 -5.58
C GLY A 88 8.38 2.47 -6.37
N LYS A 89 8.47 2.48 -7.71
CA LYS A 89 7.59 3.29 -8.57
C LYS A 89 6.14 2.82 -8.50
N THR A 90 5.91 1.51 -8.60
CA THR A 90 4.54 0.96 -8.53
C THR A 90 3.94 1.18 -7.15
N PHE A 91 4.73 1.04 -6.09
CA PHE A 91 4.32 1.35 -4.72
C PHE A 91 3.94 2.84 -4.57
N ALA A 92 4.81 3.76 -5.02
CA ALA A 92 4.53 5.19 -4.97
C ALA A 92 3.28 5.55 -5.77
N LEU A 93 3.14 5.00 -6.98
CA LEU A 93 1.98 5.21 -7.84
C LEU A 93 0.69 4.71 -7.17
N PHE A 94 0.69 3.48 -6.66
CA PHE A 94 -0.47 2.90 -5.98
C PHE A 94 -0.94 3.80 -4.83
N HIS A 95 -0.01 4.21 -3.96
CA HIS A 95 -0.36 5.04 -2.80
C HIS A 95 -0.76 6.46 -3.19
N ALA A 96 -0.15 7.06 -4.21
CA ALA A 96 -0.56 8.36 -4.75
C ALA A 96 -1.96 8.28 -5.38
N SER A 97 -2.26 7.22 -6.13
CA SER A 97 -3.59 6.98 -6.70
C SER A 97 -4.65 6.77 -5.62
N ALA A 98 -4.32 6.01 -4.56
CA ALA A 98 -5.22 5.84 -3.42
C ALA A 98 -5.48 7.18 -2.73
N LEU A 99 -4.45 7.99 -2.47
CA LEU A 99 -4.62 9.35 -1.92
C LEU A 99 -5.52 10.21 -2.80
N ALA A 100 -5.29 10.20 -4.12
CA ALA A 100 -6.12 10.96 -5.06
C ALA A 100 -7.58 10.49 -5.03
N MET A 101 -7.80 9.17 -5.00
CA MET A 101 -9.14 8.58 -4.92
C MET A 101 -9.85 8.99 -3.63
N TYR A 102 -9.21 8.84 -2.47
CA TYR A 102 -9.80 9.24 -1.18
C TYR A 102 -10.08 10.75 -1.11
N SER A 103 -9.17 11.57 -1.64
CA SER A 103 -9.35 13.03 -1.67
C SER A 103 -10.53 13.42 -2.56
N TRP A 104 -10.66 12.78 -3.73
CA TRP A 104 -11.82 12.96 -4.61
C TRP A 104 -13.11 12.51 -3.93
N SER A 105 -13.09 11.34 -3.28
CA SER A 105 -14.21 10.79 -2.50
C SER A 105 -14.69 11.78 -1.43
N ARG A 106 -13.74 12.40 -0.70
CA ARG A 106 -14.03 13.40 0.33
C ARG A 106 -14.60 14.70 -0.25
N TRP A 107 -14.13 15.11 -1.42
CA TRP A 107 -14.58 16.32 -2.12
C TRP A 107 -16.01 16.17 -2.66
N VAL A 108 -16.34 15.02 -3.27
CA VAL A 108 -17.69 14.71 -3.75
C VAL A 108 -18.68 14.57 -2.59
N GLY A 109 -18.24 14.00 -1.46
CA GLY A 109 -19.05 13.88 -0.24
C GLY A 109 -20.17 12.82 -0.36
N GLY A 110 -21.13 12.88 0.59
CA GLY A 110 -22.23 11.92 0.65
C GLY A 110 -21.78 10.50 1.03
N GLU A 111 -22.37 9.49 0.38
CA GLU A 111 -22.08 8.06 0.60
C GLU A 111 -20.64 7.66 0.26
N TYR A 112 -19.92 8.52 -0.47
CA TYR A 112 -18.52 8.31 -0.83
C TYR A 112 -17.54 8.94 0.19
N ALA A 113 -18.03 9.66 1.21
CA ALA A 113 -17.15 10.23 2.22
C ALA A 113 -16.50 9.12 3.06
N VAL A 114 -15.17 9.03 3.03
CA VAL A 114 -14.41 8.05 3.80
C VAL A 114 -13.95 8.69 5.11
N GLU A 115 -14.21 8.02 6.24
CA GLU A 115 -13.75 8.46 7.56
C GLU A 115 -13.01 7.31 8.28
N PRO A 116 -11.91 7.60 9.03
CA PRO A 116 -11.30 8.91 9.25
C PRO A 116 -10.41 9.36 8.09
N PHE A 117 -10.81 10.42 7.36
CA PHE A 117 -10.14 10.84 6.12
C PHE A 117 -8.66 11.16 6.32
N TRP A 118 -8.34 11.99 7.31
CA TRP A 118 -6.97 12.49 7.53
C TRP A 118 -5.98 11.38 7.87
N LEU A 119 -6.43 10.35 8.58
CA LEU A 119 -5.58 9.20 8.91
C LEU A 119 -5.27 8.40 7.65
N ILE A 120 -6.30 8.09 6.85
CA ILE A 120 -6.17 7.29 5.62
C ILE A 120 -5.33 8.05 4.59
N ALA A 121 -5.71 9.29 4.29
CA ALA A 121 -4.98 10.16 3.38
C ALA A 121 -3.54 10.39 3.85
N GLY A 122 -3.32 10.61 5.15
CA GLY A 122 -1.99 10.78 5.74
C GLY A 122 -1.10 9.56 5.56
N LEU A 123 -1.62 8.36 5.79
CA LEU A 123 -0.87 7.11 5.59
C LEU A 123 -0.49 6.89 4.13
N HIS A 124 -1.45 7.00 3.21
CA HIS A 124 -1.19 6.83 1.77
C HIS A 124 -0.24 7.92 1.23
N GLY A 125 -0.46 9.18 1.62
CA GLY A 125 0.43 10.28 1.25
C GLY A 125 1.84 10.10 1.80
N GLY A 126 1.96 9.72 3.08
CA GLY A 126 3.23 9.46 3.74
C GLY A 126 4.01 8.34 3.04
N TRP A 127 3.37 7.22 2.72
CA TRP A 127 3.98 6.12 1.98
C TRP A 127 4.40 6.50 0.56
N ALA A 128 3.55 7.25 -0.16
CA ALA A 128 3.88 7.71 -1.50
C ALA A 128 5.12 8.64 -1.49
N LEU A 129 5.13 9.63 -0.60
CA LEU A 129 6.25 10.56 -0.44
C LEU A 129 7.52 9.85 0.01
N TRP A 130 7.42 8.89 0.93
CA TRP A 130 8.56 8.11 1.41
C TRP A 130 9.16 7.26 0.29
N ALA A 131 8.33 6.63 -0.54
CA ALA A 131 8.80 5.89 -1.70
C ALA A 131 9.46 6.80 -2.76
N ILE A 132 8.87 7.97 -3.03
CA ILE A 132 9.44 8.97 -3.95
C ILE A 132 10.81 9.43 -3.44
N TRP A 133 10.90 9.79 -2.16
CA TRP A 133 12.18 10.12 -1.50
C TRP A 133 13.20 8.98 -1.66
N GLY A 134 12.76 7.73 -1.45
CA GLY A 134 13.60 6.56 -1.67
C GLY A 134 14.13 6.45 -3.10
N LEU A 135 13.28 6.71 -4.09
CA LEU A 135 13.65 6.65 -5.51
C LEU A 135 14.65 7.74 -5.92
N VAL A 136 14.61 8.93 -5.29
CA VAL A 136 15.44 10.08 -5.68
C VAL A 136 16.68 10.27 -4.80
N SER A 137 16.66 9.83 -3.56
CA SER A 137 17.64 10.25 -2.54
C SER A 137 18.24 9.13 -1.70
N ALA A 138 17.66 7.92 -1.71
CA ALA A 138 18.17 6.80 -0.91
C ALA A 138 19.31 6.03 -1.59
#